data_AF-M5SG81-F1
#
_entry.id   AF-M5SG81-F1
#
_cell.length_a   1.000
_cell.length_b   1.000
_cell.length_c   1.000
_cell.angle_alpha   90.00
_cell.angle_beta   90.00
_cell.angle_gamma   90.00
#
_symmetry.space_group_name_H-M   'P 1'
#
loop_
_entity.id
_entity.type
_entity.pdbx_description
1 polymer ?
#
loop_
_entity_poly.entity_id
_entity_poly.type
_entity_poly.pdbx_seq_one_letter_code
_entity_poly.pdbx_strand_id
1 'polypeptide(L)'
;MTHCFYSPLLNELICDKGPSASVLQDIAAAEQLQTLAEKLDEICDRVSGQVDAADKAIGAADIAIRRAHQLGLYHHQLVIGPVAISRLYGPDGPPECVELTQAAVTTDLGCVAVVWCSDDYEEWLDSDELYDAVSKRCVPLCDCGPAVRVRLASEIPGLLRSLMWSVEKSRILT
;
A
#
# COMPACT_ATOMS: atom_id res chain seq x y z
N MET A 1 35.05 38.19 7.65
CA MET A 1 36.39 38.74 7.93
C MET A 1 37.40 37.82 7.27
N THR A 2 38.26 38.33 6.41
CA THR A 2 39.32 37.56 5.76
C THR A 2 40.47 37.43 6.74
N HIS A 3 40.82 36.20 7.15
CA HIS A 3 42.03 35.97 7.94
C HIS A 3 43.17 35.76 6.96
N CYS A 4 44.08 36.73 6.90
CA CYS A 4 45.32 36.60 6.15
C CYS A 4 46.47 36.46 7.13
N PHE A 5 47.37 35.51 6.85
CA PHE A 5 48.65 35.41 7.54
C PHE A 5 49.77 35.33 6.51
N TYR A 6 50.89 35.95 6.83
CA TYR A 6 52.07 35.90 5.98
C TYR A 6 52.85 34.62 6.27
N SER A 7 53.19 33.84 5.24
CA SER A 7 54.00 32.64 5.38
C SER A 7 55.47 32.96 5.06
N PRO A 8 56.38 32.98 6.04
CA PRO A 8 57.80 33.26 5.79
C PRO A 8 58.49 32.17 4.95
N LEU A 9 57.92 30.96 4.94
CA LEU A 9 58.46 29.82 4.18
C LEU A 9 58.15 29.92 2.68
N LEU A 10 57.04 30.55 2.32
CA LEU A 10 56.59 30.71 0.93
C LEU A 10 56.81 32.13 0.42
N ASN A 11 57.22 33.06 1.29
CA ASN A 11 57.39 34.48 1.01
C ASN A 11 56.13 35.15 0.42
N GLU A 12 54.95 34.63 0.73
CA GLU A 12 53.66 35.04 0.19
C GLU A 12 52.62 35.24 1.30
N LEU A 13 51.63 36.09 1.02
CA LEU A 13 50.51 36.39 1.91
C LEU A 13 49.37 35.40 1.61
N ILE A 14 49.12 34.47 2.52
CA ILE A 14 48.04 33.49 2.37
C ILE A 14 46.79 34.07 3.03
N CYS A 15 45.78 34.34 2.20
CA CYS A 15 44.47 34.80 2.66
C CYS A 15 43.46 33.66 2.56
N ASP A 16 42.99 33.17 3.69
CA ASP A 16 41.83 32.29 3.71
C ASP A 16 40.59 33.16 3.52
N LYS A 17 39.97 33.03 2.34
CA LYS A 17 38.59 33.48 2.18
C LYS A 17 37.75 32.57 3.08
N GLY A 18 37.19 33.14 4.15
CA GLY A 18 36.16 32.46 4.94
C GLY A 18 35.09 31.85 4.01
N PRO A 19 34.38 30.79 4.45
CA PRO A 19 33.58 29.95 3.58
C PRO A 19 32.69 30.80 2.68
N SER A 20 32.83 30.62 1.36
CA SER A 20 32.03 31.35 0.38
C SER A 20 30.54 31.05 0.60
N ALA A 21 29.67 31.98 0.21
CA ALA A 21 28.23 31.78 0.28
C ALA A 21 27.76 30.48 -0.42
N SER A 22 28.51 30.00 -1.43
CA SER A 22 28.26 28.70 -2.08
C SER A 22 28.53 27.51 -1.15
N VAL A 23 29.61 27.51 -0.37
CA VAL A 23 29.93 26.42 0.59
C VAL A 23 28.89 26.37 1.71
N LEU A 24 28.40 27.52 2.16
CA LEU A 24 27.33 27.60 3.16
C LEU A 24 25.97 27.14 2.59
N GLN A 25 25.70 27.38 1.31
CA GLN A 25 24.52 26.84 0.62
C GLN A 25 24.61 25.33 0.40
N ASP A 26 25.78 24.80 0.07
CA ASP A 26 26.01 23.36 -0.13
C ASP A 26 25.88 22.58 1.19
N ILE A 27 26.36 23.14 2.31
CA ILE A 27 26.18 22.56 3.66
C ILE A 27 24.69 22.58 4.05
N ALA A 28 23.99 23.68 3.83
CA ALA A 28 22.55 23.76 4.12
C ALA A 28 21.72 22.80 3.26
N ALA A 29 22.09 22.60 1.99
CA ALA A 29 21.44 21.62 1.12
C ALA A 29 21.72 20.17 1.57
N ALA A 30 22.94 19.87 2.00
CA ALA A 30 23.29 18.56 2.56
C ALA A 30 22.53 18.26 3.86
N GLU A 31 22.40 19.24 4.77
CA GLU A 31 21.62 19.11 6.00
C GLU A 31 20.12 18.89 5.71
N GLN A 32 19.57 19.55 4.69
CA GLN A 32 18.18 19.32 4.23
C GLN A 32 17.98 17.93 3.65
N LEU A 33 18.91 17.44 2.83
CA LEU A 33 18.86 16.08 2.28
C LEU A 33 18.96 15.02 3.38
N GLN A 34 19.85 15.24 4.35
CA GLN A 34 19.99 14.36 5.51
C GLN A 34 18.70 14.32 6.34
N THR A 35 18.10 15.49 6.61
CA THR A 35 16.82 15.57 7.32
C THR A 35 15.69 14.88 6.56
N LEU A 36 15.68 14.96 5.22
CA LEU A 36 14.68 14.30 4.39
C LEU A 36 14.88 12.78 4.41
N ALA A 37 16.12 12.31 4.35
CA ALA A 37 16.46 10.89 4.43
C ALA A 37 16.02 10.30 5.77
N GLU A 38 16.33 10.97 6.88
CA GLU A 38 15.90 10.54 8.23
C GLU A 38 14.37 10.45 8.33
N LYS A 39 13.64 11.43 7.80
CA LYS A 39 12.17 11.38 7.75
C LYS A 39 11.63 10.25 6.88
N LEU A 40 12.28 9.96 5.76
CA LEU A 40 11.90 8.86 4.88
C LEU A 40 12.12 7.51 5.59
N ASP A 41 13.25 7.35 6.28
CA ASP A 41 13.55 6.15 7.07
C ASP A 41 12.51 5.96 8.20
N GLU A 42 12.18 7.00 8.96
CA GLU A 42 11.12 6.94 9.98
C GLU A 42 9.76 6.53 9.40
N ILE A 43 9.42 7.02 8.21
CA ILE A 43 8.18 6.64 7.52
C ILE A 43 8.24 5.17 7.09
N CYS A 44 9.37 4.72 6.55
CA CYS A 44 9.58 3.33 6.15
C CYS A 44 9.43 2.38 7.34
N ASP A 45 10.05 2.69 8.46
CA ASP A 45 9.95 1.89 9.69
C ASP A 45 8.51 1.81 10.19
N ARG A 46 7.80 2.94 10.21
CA ARG A 46 6.38 2.97 10.60
C ARG A 46 5.51 2.13 9.66
N VAL A 47 5.74 2.23 8.36
CA VAL A 47 5.01 1.42 7.36
C VAL A 47 5.32 -0.06 7.56
N SER A 48 6.57 -0.44 7.80
CA SER A 48 6.94 -1.83 8.10
C SER A 48 6.17 -2.39 9.30
N GLY A 49 6.10 -1.62 10.40
CA GLY A 49 5.32 -2.03 11.57
C GLY A 49 3.82 -2.18 11.29
N GLN A 50 3.26 -1.33 10.43
CA GLN A 50 1.87 -1.43 9.99
C GLN A 50 1.63 -2.64 9.08
N VAL A 51 2.58 -2.98 8.21
CA VAL A 51 2.53 -4.18 7.36
C VAL A 51 2.50 -5.43 8.22
N ASP A 52 3.40 -5.56 9.19
CA ASP A 52 3.44 -6.71 10.09
C ASP A 52 2.13 -6.89 10.88
N ALA A 53 1.54 -5.78 11.34
CA ALA A 53 0.26 -5.79 12.03
C ALA A 53 -0.88 -6.19 11.09
N ALA A 54 -0.89 -5.66 9.87
CA ALA A 54 -1.86 -6.00 8.83
C ALA A 54 -1.78 -7.49 8.47
N ASP A 55 -0.59 -8.03 8.25
CA ASP A 55 -0.38 -9.44 7.90
C ASP A 55 -0.88 -10.38 8.99
N LYS A 56 -0.62 -10.05 10.26
CA LYS A 56 -1.18 -10.80 11.39
C LYS A 56 -2.70 -10.77 11.41
N ALA A 57 -3.30 -9.60 11.17
CA ALA A 57 -4.75 -9.45 11.15
C ALA A 57 -5.40 -10.21 9.99
N ILE A 58 -4.83 -10.11 8.79
CA ILE A 58 -5.24 -10.84 7.59
C ILE A 58 -5.15 -12.35 7.84
N GLY A 59 -4.02 -12.84 8.35
CA GLY A 59 -3.84 -14.26 8.65
C GLY A 59 -4.86 -14.78 9.67
N ALA A 60 -5.17 -14.00 10.72
CA ALA A 60 -6.21 -14.35 11.68
C ALA A 60 -7.60 -14.40 11.04
N ALA A 61 -7.92 -13.43 10.17
CA ALA A 61 -9.19 -13.39 9.42
C ALA A 61 -9.32 -14.59 8.48
N ASP A 62 -8.27 -14.93 7.71
CA ASP A 62 -8.26 -16.06 6.80
C ASP A 62 -8.49 -17.40 7.53
N ILE A 63 -7.86 -17.57 8.69
CA ILE A 63 -8.08 -18.76 9.53
C ILE A 63 -9.55 -18.83 9.96
N ALA A 64 -10.12 -17.72 10.43
CA ALA A 64 -11.50 -17.67 10.87
C ALA A 64 -12.49 -17.97 9.73
N ILE A 65 -12.29 -17.36 8.56
CA ILE A 65 -13.14 -17.55 7.39
C ILE A 65 -13.07 -19.01 6.90
N ARG A 66 -11.87 -19.56 6.72
CA ARG A 66 -11.69 -20.95 6.29
C ARG A 66 -12.33 -21.94 7.27
N ARG A 67 -12.16 -21.71 8.57
CA ARG A 67 -12.80 -22.54 9.60
C ARG A 67 -14.32 -22.47 9.50
N ALA A 68 -14.89 -21.29 9.29
CA ALA A 68 -16.33 -21.13 9.15
C ALA A 68 -16.87 -21.80 7.86
N HIS A 69 -16.11 -21.71 6.75
CA HIS A 69 -16.42 -22.42 5.51
C HIS A 69 -16.38 -23.96 5.69
N GLN A 70 -15.34 -24.50 6.32
CA GLN A 70 -15.23 -25.93 6.63
C GLN A 70 -16.37 -26.46 7.51
N LEU A 71 -16.91 -25.62 8.39
CA LEU A 71 -18.08 -25.94 9.21
C LEU A 71 -19.41 -25.85 8.43
N GLY A 72 -19.37 -25.54 7.13
CA GLY A 72 -20.55 -25.37 6.29
C GLY A 72 -21.40 -24.16 6.67
N LEU A 73 -20.83 -23.18 7.39
CA LEU A 73 -21.60 -22.01 7.83
C LEU A 73 -21.93 -21.06 6.66
N TYR A 74 -21.10 -21.09 5.61
CA TYR A 74 -21.16 -20.19 4.46
C TYR A 74 -21.02 -20.97 3.14
N HIS A 75 -21.85 -20.66 2.15
CA HIS A 75 -21.72 -21.13 0.76
C HIS A 75 -21.19 -20.01 -0.12
N HIS A 76 -20.13 -20.26 -0.91
CA HIS A 76 -19.48 -19.37 -1.90
C HIS A 76 -19.98 -17.91 -1.91
N GLN A 77 -19.49 -17.11 -0.95
CA GLN A 77 -19.80 -15.68 -0.88
C GLN A 77 -18.55 -14.85 -1.13
N LEU A 78 -18.77 -13.67 -1.72
CA LEU A 78 -17.76 -12.68 -2.06
C LEU A 78 -18.34 -11.32 -1.73
N VAL A 79 -17.59 -10.54 -0.96
CA VAL A 79 -17.92 -9.15 -0.66
C VAL A 79 -16.74 -8.31 -1.08
N ILE A 80 -16.98 -7.36 -1.99
CA ILE A 80 -15.98 -6.41 -2.47
C ILE A 80 -16.16 -5.09 -1.72
N GLY A 81 -15.06 -4.49 -1.34
CA GLY A 81 -15.03 -3.21 -0.65
C GLY A 81 -15.20 -2.02 -1.57
N PRO A 82 -15.72 -0.90 -1.05
CA PRO A 82 -16.00 0.29 -1.86
C PRO A 82 -14.75 1.08 -2.23
N VAL A 83 -13.63 0.85 -1.53
CA VAL A 83 -12.39 1.60 -1.74
C VAL A 83 -11.53 0.90 -2.77
N ALA A 84 -11.30 1.57 -3.90
CA ALA A 84 -10.31 1.18 -4.89
C ALA A 84 -9.04 2.04 -4.76
N ILE A 85 -7.88 1.39 -4.73
CA ILE A 85 -6.57 2.04 -4.86
C ILE A 85 -6.25 2.12 -6.35
N SER A 86 -6.04 3.33 -6.84
CA SER A 86 -5.66 3.60 -8.22
C SER A 86 -4.15 3.76 -8.35
N ARG A 87 -3.55 3.05 -9.32
CA ARG A 87 -2.13 3.21 -9.67
C ARG A 87 -1.92 3.01 -11.17
N LEU A 88 -0.91 3.67 -11.71
CA LEU A 88 -0.42 3.33 -13.04
C LEU A 88 0.13 1.89 -13.02
N TYR A 89 -0.06 1.18 -14.11
CA TYR A 89 0.59 -0.12 -14.28
C TYR A 89 2.12 0.04 -14.26
N GLY A 90 2.79 -1.02 -13.81
CA GLY A 90 4.24 -1.14 -13.97
C GLY A 90 4.64 -1.18 -15.46
N PRO A 91 5.95 -1.19 -15.76
CA PRO A 91 6.46 -1.14 -17.13
C PRO A 91 5.95 -2.27 -18.04
N ASP A 92 5.47 -3.38 -17.46
CA ASP A 92 4.95 -4.54 -18.19
C ASP A 92 3.42 -4.56 -18.33
N GLY A 93 2.69 -3.57 -17.80
CA GLY A 93 1.23 -3.52 -17.89
C GLY A 93 0.69 -2.63 -19.01
N PRO A 94 -0.64 -2.62 -19.21
CA PRO A 94 -1.28 -1.81 -20.24
C PRO A 94 -1.01 -0.31 -20.02
N PRO A 95 -0.42 0.40 -20.99
CA PRO A 95 -0.05 1.81 -20.82
C PRO A 95 -1.27 2.75 -20.88
N GLU A 96 -2.35 2.31 -21.52
CA GLU A 96 -3.57 3.10 -21.75
C GLU A 96 -4.51 3.12 -20.54
N CYS A 97 -4.27 2.25 -19.55
CA CYS A 97 -5.22 1.96 -18.48
C CYS A 97 -4.61 2.16 -17.10
N VAL A 98 -5.49 2.30 -16.10
CA VAL A 98 -5.10 2.42 -14.70
C VAL A 98 -5.44 1.13 -13.97
N GLU A 99 -4.52 0.64 -13.14
CA GLU A 99 -4.78 -0.50 -12.28
C GLU A 99 -5.61 -0.04 -11.06
N LEU A 100 -6.73 -0.71 -10.81
CA LEU A 100 -7.57 -0.50 -9.64
C LEU A 100 -7.51 -1.73 -8.75
N THR A 101 -7.11 -1.56 -7.49
CA THR A 101 -7.07 -2.65 -6.50
C THR A 101 -8.09 -2.41 -5.39
N GLN A 102 -9.01 -3.36 -5.18
CA GLN A 102 -10.00 -3.30 -4.09
C GLN A 102 -9.78 -4.43 -3.10
N ALA A 103 -10.09 -4.17 -1.82
CA ALA A 103 -10.18 -5.23 -0.83
C ALA A 103 -11.44 -6.06 -1.10
N ALA A 104 -11.35 -7.38 -0.93
CA ALA A 104 -12.50 -8.25 -0.90
C ALA A 104 -12.33 -9.38 0.12
N VAL A 105 -13.44 -9.99 0.50
CA VAL A 105 -13.45 -11.18 1.34
C VAL A 105 -14.26 -12.25 0.65
N THR A 106 -13.67 -13.42 0.51
CA THR A 106 -14.32 -14.64 -0.01
C THR A 106 -14.35 -15.71 1.06
N THR A 107 -15.36 -16.57 1.03
CA THR A 107 -15.42 -17.74 1.90
C THR A 107 -14.34 -18.77 1.61
N ASP A 108 -13.87 -18.81 0.37
CA ASP A 108 -13.01 -19.89 -0.16
C ASP A 108 -11.53 -19.55 -0.01
N LEU A 109 -11.17 -18.30 -0.32
CA LEU A 109 -9.78 -17.82 -0.32
C LEU A 109 -9.46 -16.93 0.89
N GLY A 110 -10.46 -16.45 1.62
CA GLY A 110 -10.28 -15.51 2.72
C GLY A 110 -10.22 -14.06 2.26
N CYS A 111 -9.32 -13.28 2.85
CA CYS A 111 -9.05 -11.90 2.50
C CYS A 111 -8.21 -11.83 1.21
N VAL A 112 -8.77 -11.21 0.18
CA VAL A 112 -8.17 -11.10 -1.14
C VAL A 112 -8.21 -9.65 -1.62
N ALA A 113 -7.37 -9.32 -2.58
CA ALA A 113 -7.51 -8.11 -3.37
C ALA A 113 -8.09 -8.49 -4.74
N VAL A 114 -9.00 -7.69 -5.26
CA VAL A 114 -9.46 -7.79 -6.65
C VAL A 114 -8.73 -6.74 -7.45
N VAL A 115 -8.08 -7.16 -8.53
CA VAL A 115 -7.32 -6.27 -9.42
C VAL A 115 -8.08 -6.10 -10.72
N TRP A 116 -8.29 -4.84 -11.09
CA TRP A 116 -8.97 -4.45 -12.31
C TRP A 116 -8.06 -3.59 -13.18
N CYS A 117 -8.30 -3.68 -14.48
CA CYS A 117 -8.07 -2.58 -15.40
C CYS A 117 -9.22 -1.56 -15.24
N SER A 118 -8.97 -0.26 -15.47
CA SER A 118 -10.00 0.78 -15.45
C SER A 118 -11.21 0.43 -16.32
N ASP A 119 -10.95 -0.06 -17.53
CA ASP A 119 -11.98 -0.35 -18.53
C ASP A 119 -12.83 -1.55 -18.06
N ASP A 120 -12.17 -2.62 -17.59
CA ASP A 120 -12.83 -3.79 -17.01
C ASP A 120 -13.69 -3.43 -15.77
N TYR A 121 -13.23 -2.45 -14.99
CA TYR A 121 -13.93 -2.02 -13.79
C TYR A 121 -15.21 -1.23 -14.12
N GLU A 122 -15.13 -0.36 -15.13
CA GLU A 122 -16.31 0.37 -15.63
C GLU A 122 -17.32 -0.59 -16.25
N GLU A 123 -16.86 -1.53 -17.09
CA GLU A 123 -17.73 -2.59 -17.64
C GLU A 123 -18.36 -3.43 -16.53
N TRP A 124 -17.60 -3.80 -15.50
CA TRP A 124 -18.12 -4.56 -14.37
C TRP A 124 -19.17 -3.80 -13.57
N LEU A 125 -18.96 -2.49 -13.30
CA LEU A 125 -19.93 -1.65 -12.60
C LEU A 125 -21.26 -1.53 -13.34
N ASP A 126 -21.21 -1.49 -14.67
CA ASP A 126 -22.38 -1.40 -15.54
C ASP A 126 -23.02 -2.77 -15.79
N SER A 127 -22.34 -3.85 -15.40
CA SER A 127 -22.82 -5.21 -15.54
C SER A 127 -23.47 -5.73 -14.24
N ASP A 128 -24.46 -6.61 -14.40
CA ASP A 128 -24.95 -7.48 -13.31
C ASP A 128 -24.03 -8.73 -13.16
N GLU A 129 -22.77 -8.69 -13.62
CA GLU A 129 -21.94 -9.89 -13.77
C GLU A 129 -21.60 -10.62 -12.46
N LEU A 130 -21.64 -11.95 -12.60
CA LEU A 130 -21.57 -12.96 -11.57
C LEU A 130 -20.20 -13.11 -10.92
N TYR A 131 -20.24 -13.53 -9.65
CA TYR A 131 -19.16 -14.04 -8.80
C TYR A 131 -17.94 -14.65 -9.51
N ASP A 132 -18.16 -15.47 -10.56
CA ASP A 132 -17.12 -16.20 -11.27
C ASP A 132 -16.12 -15.30 -12.01
N ALA A 133 -16.57 -14.17 -12.57
CA ALA A 133 -15.70 -13.22 -13.27
C ALA A 133 -14.75 -12.51 -12.28
N VAL A 134 -15.28 -12.15 -11.11
CA VAL A 134 -14.51 -11.51 -10.04
C VAL A 134 -13.52 -12.49 -9.41
N SER A 135 -13.94 -13.75 -9.20
CA SER A 135 -13.11 -14.77 -8.53
C SER A 135 -11.75 -14.98 -9.23
N LYS A 136 -11.70 -14.87 -10.56
CA LYS A 136 -10.48 -15.04 -11.36
C LYS A 136 -9.50 -13.88 -11.23
N ARG A 137 -9.97 -12.73 -10.72
CA ARG A 137 -9.18 -11.51 -10.49
C ARG A 137 -8.70 -11.38 -9.05
N CYS A 138 -9.11 -12.31 -8.19
CA CYS A 138 -8.72 -12.33 -6.79
C CYS A 138 -7.25 -12.78 -6.64
N VAL A 139 -6.48 -11.97 -5.93
CA VAL A 139 -5.14 -12.33 -5.44
C VAL A 139 -5.16 -12.33 -3.91
N PRO A 140 -4.48 -13.26 -3.23
CA PRO A 140 -4.35 -13.20 -1.76
C PRO A 140 -3.83 -11.84 -1.32
N LEU A 141 -4.41 -11.25 -0.27
CA LEU A 141 -4.00 -9.91 0.15
C LEU A 141 -2.51 -9.88 0.54
N CYS A 142 -1.97 -10.97 1.08
CA CYS A 142 -0.55 -11.11 1.45
C CYS A 142 0.42 -11.00 0.27
N ASP A 143 -0.05 -11.29 -0.96
CA ASP A 143 0.77 -11.25 -2.17
C ASP A 143 0.82 -9.84 -2.78
N CYS A 144 0.01 -8.91 -2.26
CA CYS A 144 0.02 -7.52 -2.70
C CYS A 144 1.24 -6.74 -2.15
N GLY A 145 1.58 -5.66 -2.84
CA GLY A 145 2.61 -4.73 -2.38
C GLY A 145 2.32 -4.17 -0.98
N PRO A 146 3.35 -3.88 -0.16
CA PRO A 146 3.19 -3.48 1.25
C PRO A 146 2.22 -2.30 1.47
N ALA A 147 2.31 -1.25 0.63
CA ALA A 147 1.44 -0.08 0.73
C ALA A 147 -0.04 -0.41 0.43
N VAL A 148 -0.29 -1.28 -0.55
CA VAL A 148 -1.63 -1.77 -0.88
C VAL A 148 -2.19 -2.58 0.28
N ARG A 149 -1.39 -3.48 0.86
CA ARG A 149 -1.79 -4.30 2.02
C ARG A 149 -2.22 -3.43 3.20
N VAL A 150 -1.38 -2.47 3.60
CA VAL A 150 -1.71 -1.57 4.72
C VAL A 150 -2.99 -0.80 4.46
N ARG A 151 -3.15 -0.24 3.26
CA ARG A 151 -4.33 0.56 2.93
C ARG A 151 -5.61 -0.26 2.85
N LEU A 152 -5.55 -1.47 2.30
CA LEU A 152 -6.71 -2.35 2.15
C LEU A 152 -7.05 -3.09 3.44
N ALA A 153 -6.08 -3.39 4.30
CA ALA A 153 -6.30 -4.05 5.59
C ALA A 153 -7.26 -3.28 6.51
N SER A 154 -7.30 -1.94 6.41
CA SER A 154 -8.26 -1.13 7.18
C SER A 154 -9.72 -1.38 6.80
N GLU A 155 -9.99 -1.88 5.60
CA GLU A 155 -11.34 -2.13 5.10
C GLU A 155 -11.87 -3.52 5.52
N ILE A 156 -10.96 -4.48 5.75
CA ILE A 156 -11.28 -5.88 6.04
C ILE A 156 -12.31 -6.05 7.18
N PRO A 157 -12.23 -5.34 8.33
CA PRO A 157 -13.24 -5.47 9.38
C PRO A 157 -14.66 -5.08 8.92
N GLY A 158 -14.77 -4.10 8.03
CA GLY A 158 -16.05 -3.71 7.41
C GLY A 158 -16.60 -4.80 6.52
N LEU A 159 -15.75 -5.39 5.67
CA LEU A 159 -16.13 -6.45 4.75
C LEU A 159 -16.55 -7.73 5.47
N LEU A 160 -15.84 -8.11 6.53
CA LEU A 160 -16.20 -9.24 7.37
C LEU A 160 -17.59 -9.08 7.99
N ARG A 161 -17.93 -7.88 8.48
CA ARG A 161 -19.28 -7.60 8.99
C ARG A 161 -20.34 -7.73 7.90
N SER A 162 -20.08 -7.18 6.72
CA SER A 162 -20.99 -7.29 5.58
C SER A 162 -21.19 -8.75 5.14
N LEU A 163 -20.13 -9.55 5.13
CA LEU A 163 -20.19 -10.98 4.84
C LEU A 163 -21.06 -11.71 5.86
N MET A 164 -20.82 -11.49 7.16
CA MET A 164 -21.63 -12.10 8.22
C MET A 164 -23.12 -11.74 8.10
N TRP A 165 -23.41 -10.46 7.84
CA TRP A 165 -24.78 -9.98 7.67
C TRP A 165 -25.48 -10.59 6.44
N SER A 166 -24.75 -10.74 5.34
CA SER A 166 -25.24 -11.40 4.13
C SER A 166 -25.68 -12.84 4.43
N VAL A 167 -24.87 -13.57 5.19
CA VAL A 167 -25.16 -14.95 5.59
C VAL A 167 -26.39 -15.03 6.48
N GLU A 168 -26.50 -14.16 7.49
CA GLU A 168 -27.65 -14.12 8.39
C GLU A 168 -28.95 -13.92 7.61
N LYS A 169 -28.95 -13.01 6.63
CA LYS A 169 -30.11 -12.80 5.74
C LYS A 169 -30.45 -14.04 4.90
N SER A 170 -29.45 -14.70 4.31
CA SER A 170 -29.69 -15.92 3.50
C SER A 170 -30.31 -17.06 4.31
N ARG A 171 -29.99 -17.17 5.60
CA ARG A 171 -30.57 -18.17 6.52
C ARG A 171 -32.02 -17.89 6.93
N ILE A 172 -32.47 -16.64 6.87
CA ILE A 172 -33.87 -16.27 7.20
C ILE A 172 -34.81 -16.55 6.02
N LEU A 173 -34.26 -16.59 4.80
CA LEU A 173 -35.00 -16.78 3.55
C LEU A 173 -34.99 -18.24 3.06
N THR A 174 -34.39 -19.16 3.82
CA THR A 174 -34.38 -20.61 3.57
C THR A 174 -35.24 -21.35 4.57
#